data_AF-A0A9D4VP50-F1
#
_entry.id   AF-A0A9D4VP50-F1
#
_cell.length_a   1.000
_cell.length_b   1.000
_cell.length_c   1.000
_cell.angle_alpha   90.00
_cell.angle_beta   90.00
_cell.angle_gamma   90.00
#
_symmetry.space_group_name_H-M   'P 1'
#
loop_
_entity.id
_entity.type
_entity.pdbx_description
1 polymer ?
#
loop_
_entity_poly.entity_id
_entity_poly.type
_entity_poly.pdbx_seq_one_letter_code
_entity_poly.pdbx_strand_id
1 'polypeptide(L)'
;EHGVDEVYRVRLLDRKCALQLFCQKAFKSDDIMSGYIYLTEEVLAYANGLPLAIKVLGSFLYGRDVSEWRSALSRLRENPRTDIMNVLRISFDGLEDTEKDIFLDIACFFHG
;
A
#
# COMPACT_ATOMS: atom_id res chain seq x y z
N GLU A 1 -28.59 22.69 1.75
CA GLU A 1 -27.12 22.59 1.62
C GLU A 1 -26.65 21.58 2.66
N HIS A 2 -26.11 20.44 2.23
CA HIS A 2 -25.57 19.43 3.16
C HIS A 2 -24.06 19.64 3.22
N GLY A 3 -23.60 20.33 4.27
CA GLY A 3 -22.18 20.54 4.52
C GLY A 3 -21.49 19.21 4.74
N VAL A 4 -20.66 18.79 3.79
CA VAL A 4 -19.68 17.73 4.01
C VAL A 4 -18.46 18.40 4.61
N ASP A 5 -18.51 18.64 5.92
CA ASP A 5 -17.50 19.45 6.63
C ASP A 5 -16.53 18.61 7.46
N GLU A 6 -16.33 17.34 7.10
CA GLU A 6 -15.29 16.51 7.71
C GLU A 6 -14.47 15.76 6.66
N VAL A 7 -13.35 16.37 6.28
CA VAL A 7 -12.25 15.68 5.63
C VAL A 7 -11.66 14.68 6.62
N TYR A 8 -12.01 13.40 6.51
CA TYR A 8 -11.34 12.36 7.28
C TYR A 8 -9.96 12.08 6.71
N ARG A 9 -8.93 12.69 7.32
CA ARG A 9 -7.53 12.44 6.97
C ARG A 9 -7.17 11.03 7.45
N VAL A 10 -7.01 10.08 6.50
CA VAL A 10 -6.57 8.72 6.82
C VAL A 10 -5.27 8.78 7.61
N ARG A 11 -5.28 8.27 8.84
CA ARG A 11 -4.10 8.24 9.69
C ARG A 11 -3.11 7.21 9.13
N LEU A 12 -1.89 7.66 8.84
CA LEU A 12 -0.78 6.77 8.55
C LEU A 12 -0.49 5.91 9.77
N LEU A 13 -0.10 4.66 9.54
CA LEU A 13 0.32 3.77 10.61
C LEU A 13 1.70 4.17 11.12
N ASP A 14 1.86 4.15 12.44
CA ASP A 14 3.19 4.13 13.03
C ASP A 14 3.95 2.87 12.60
N ARG A 15 5.27 2.90 12.79
CA ARG A 15 6.16 1.81 12.40
C ARG A 15 5.76 0.45 12.98
N LYS A 16 5.28 0.41 14.23
CA LYS A 16 4.92 -0.84 14.92
C LYS A 16 3.65 -1.44 14.31
N CYS A 17 2.62 -0.61 14.13
CA CYS A 17 1.37 -1.01 13.51
C CYS A 17 1.57 -1.41 12.04
N ALA A 18 2.42 -0.66 11.32
CA ALA A 18 2.77 -0.96 9.93
C ALA A 18 3.49 -2.32 9.81
N LEU A 19 4.47 -2.57 10.68
CA LEU A 19 5.18 -3.84 10.73
C LEU A 19 4.23 -5.00 11.03
N GLN A 20 3.40 -4.87 12.07
CA GLN A 20 2.45 -5.92 12.44
C GLN A 20 1.49 -6.24 11.29
N LEU A 21 0.91 -5.22 10.65
CA LEU A 21 0.03 -5.39 9.50
C LEU A 21 0.76 -6.09 8.34
N PHE A 22 2.01 -5.71 8.07
CA PHE A 22 2.81 -6.34 7.02
C PHE A 22 3.05 -7.82 7.32
N CYS A 23 3.48 -8.17 8.54
CA CYS A 23 3.78 -9.56 8.91
C CYS A 23 2.54 -10.45 8.76
N GLN A 24 1.38 -9.97 9.20
CA GLN A 24 0.11 -10.70 9.07
C GLN A 24 -0.28 -10.98 7.61
N LYS A 25 0.18 -10.15 6.66
CA LYS A 25 -0.09 -10.34 5.23
C LYS A 25 0.98 -11.18 4.54
N ALA A 26 2.26 -10.89 4.80
CA ALA A 26 3.41 -11.49 4.11
C ALA A 26 3.85 -12.84 4.70
N PHE A 27 3.64 -13.07 6.00
CA PHE A 27 4.09 -14.28 6.70
C PHE A 27 2.95 -15.07 7.34
N LYS A 28 1.72 -14.51 7.42
CA LYS A 28 0.60 -15.06 8.21
C LYS A 28 1.00 -15.30 9.68
N SER A 29 1.94 -14.48 10.16
CA SER A 29 2.54 -14.52 11.49
C SER A 29 2.72 -13.08 11.97
N ASP A 30 2.96 -12.88 13.26
CA ASP A 30 3.37 -11.58 13.79
C ASP A 30 4.90 -11.37 13.72
N ASP A 31 5.66 -12.43 13.42
CA ASP A 31 7.12 -12.41 13.35
C ASP A 31 7.68 -12.41 11.92
N ILE A 32 8.85 -11.79 11.75
CA ILE A 32 9.62 -11.80 10.50
C ILE A 32 10.60 -12.98 10.51
N MET A 33 10.67 -13.73 9.42
CA MET A 33 11.75 -14.72 9.24
C MET A 33 13.10 -14.02 9.03
N SER A 34 14.17 -14.52 9.65
CA SER A 34 15.48 -13.81 9.74
C SER A 34 16.04 -13.33 8.39
N GLY A 35 15.87 -14.10 7.31
CA GLY A 35 16.32 -13.73 5.95
C GLY A 35 15.57 -12.54 5.32
N TYR A 36 14.45 -12.10 5.91
CA TYR A 36 13.56 -11.08 5.34
C TYR A 36 13.58 -9.75 6.11
N ILE A 37 14.33 -9.64 7.20
CA ILE A 37 14.33 -8.45 8.07
C ILE A 37 14.64 -7.18 7.27
N TYR A 38 15.75 -7.18 6.52
CA TYR A 38 16.16 -6.02 5.73
C TYR A 38 15.14 -5.69 4.63
N LEU A 39 14.61 -6.70 3.92
CA LEU A 39 13.63 -6.50 2.86
C LEU A 39 12.28 -5.98 3.40
N THR A 40 11.91 -6.39 4.62
CA THR A 40 10.71 -5.89 5.31
C THR A 40 10.83 -4.40 5.57
N GLU A 41 11.99 -3.94 6.05
CA GLU A 41 12.26 -2.51 6.23
C GLU A 41 12.16 -1.72 4.92
N GLU A 42 12.67 -2.28 3.82
CA GLU A 42 12.57 -1.68 2.50
C GLU A 42 11.12 -1.55 2.02
N VAL A 43 10.29 -2.55 2.27
CA VAL A 43 8.85 -2.53 1.94
C VAL A 43 8.13 -1.46 2.77
N LEU A 44 8.37 -1.42 4.08
CA LEU A 44 7.69 -0.47 4.99
C LEU A 44 8.08 0.97 4.65
N ALA A 45 9.34 1.22 4.29
CA ALA A 45 9.80 2.51 3.80
C ALA A 45 9.10 2.89 2.49
N TYR A 46 8.97 1.96 1.55
CA TYR A 46 8.26 2.19 0.29
C TYR A 46 6.76 2.49 0.50
N ALA A 47 6.11 1.78 1.42
CA ALA A 47 4.69 1.94 1.71
C ALA A 47 4.35 3.21 2.52
N ASN A 48 5.36 3.84 3.14
CA ASN A 48 5.26 5.11 3.87
C ASN A 48 4.07 5.19 4.86
N GLY A 49 3.83 4.10 5.59
CA GLY A 49 2.76 4.05 6.60
C GLY A 49 1.34 3.97 6.05
N LEU A 50 1.13 3.93 4.73
CA LEU A 50 -0.20 3.80 4.12
C LEU A 50 -0.75 2.38 4.35
N PRO A 51 -1.84 2.19 5.13
CA PRO A 51 -2.35 0.86 5.47
C PRO A 51 -2.65 0.00 4.23
N LEU A 52 -3.19 0.63 3.18
CA LEU A 52 -3.55 -0.07 1.94
C LEU A 52 -2.31 -0.54 1.18
N ALA A 53 -1.29 0.31 1.05
CA ALA A 53 -0.03 -0.05 0.40
C ALA A 53 0.66 -1.21 1.14
N ILE A 54 0.70 -1.16 2.48
CA ILE A 54 1.25 -2.21 3.32
C ILE A 54 0.50 -3.53 3.10
N LYS A 55 -0.84 -3.49 3.08
CA LYS A 55 -1.68 -4.68 2.88
C LYS A 55 -1.47 -5.31 1.49
N VAL A 56 -1.41 -4.49 0.45
CA VAL A 56 -1.20 -4.93 -0.94
C VAL A 56 0.18 -5.55 -1.08
N LEU A 57 1.24 -4.86 -0.63
CA LEU A 57 2.61 -5.35 -0.73
C LEU A 57 2.83 -6.63 0.08
N GLY A 58 2.31 -6.69 1.31
CA GLY A 58 2.40 -7.91 2.12
C GLY A 58 1.67 -9.09 1.48
N SER A 59 0.50 -8.87 0.88
CA SER A 59 -0.22 -9.95 0.18
C SER A 59 0.49 -10.39 -1.11
N PHE A 60 1.10 -9.44 -1.83
CA PHE A 60 1.84 -9.70 -3.07
C PHE A 60 3.12 -10.51 -2.84
N LEU A 61 3.76 -10.32 -1.69
CA LEU A 61 5.01 -10.98 -1.29
C LEU A 61 4.81 -12.31 -0.55
N TYR A 62 3.57 -12.64 -0.15
CA TYR A 62 3.27 -13.88 0.55
C TYR A 62 3.69 -15.13 -0.25
N GLY A 63 4.36 -16.06 0.42
CA GLY A 63 4.78 -17.35 -0.14
C GLY A 63 6.00 -17.29 -1.08
N ARG A 64 6.55 -16.09 -1.33
CA ARG A 64 7.75 -15.91 -2.16
C ARG A 64 9.03 -16.03 -1.35
N ASP A 65 10.10 -16.47 -1.99
CA ASP A 65 11.42 -16.55 -1.37
C ASP A 65 12.17 -15.19 -1.34
N VAL A 66 13.31 -15.16 -0.66
CA VAL A 66 14.14 -13.94 -0.49
C VAL A 66 14.61 -13.35 -1.82
N SER A 67 14.93 -14.19 -2.81
CA SER A 67 15.37 -13.75 -4.14
C SER A 67 14.21 -13.11 -4.91
N GLU A 68 13.05 -13.74 -4.85
CA GLU A 68 11.82 -13.23 -5.45
C GLU A 68 11.38 -11.90 -4.83
N TRP A 69 11.49 -11.73 -3.49
CA TRP A 69 11.24 -10.45 -2.82
C TRP A 69 12.17 -9.36 -3.32
N ARG A 70 13.48 -9.64 -3.41
CA ARG A 70 14.47 -8.68 -3.89
C ARG A 70 14.19 -8.25 -5.33
N SER A 71 13.87 -9.20 -6.20
CA SER A 71 13.50 -8.94 -7.60
C SER A 71 12.22 -8.09 -7.71
N ALA A 72 11.18 -8.45 -6.95
CA ALA A 72 9.94 -7.71 -6.89
C ALA A 72 10.14 -6.27 -6.40
N LEU A 73 10.94 -6.07 -5.35
CA LEU A 73 11.24 -4.74 -4.82
C LEU A 73 12.10 -3.90 -5.78
N SER A 74 13.04 -4.50 -6.51
CA SER A 74 13.80 -3.80 -7.55
C SER A 74 12.87 -3.25 -8.63
N ARG A 75 11.94 -4.09 -9.12
CA ARG A 75 10.95 -3.69 -10.12
C ARG A 75 10.04 -2.56 -9.64
N LEU A 76 9.58 -2.64 -8.39
CA LEU A 76 8.77 -1.59 -7.75
C LEU A 76 9.53 -0.25 -7.65
N ARG A 77 10.84 -0.28 -7.42
CA ARG A 77 11.69 0.91 -7.33
C ARG A 77 12.03 1.51 -8.68
N GLU A 78 12.29 0.67 -9.67
CA GLU A 78 12.63 1.09 -11.03
C GLU A 78 11.41 1.66 -11.76
N ASN A 79 10.21 1.16 -11.44
CA ASN A 79 8.97 1.70 -11.97
C ASN A 79 7.90 1.86 -10.87
N PRO A 80 8.04 2.87 -9.99
CA PRO A 80 7.05 3.14 -8.94
C PRO A 80 5.67 3.46 -9.51
N ARG A 81 5.65 3.92 -10.77
CA ARG A 81 4.45 4.39 -11.46
C ARG A 81 3.60 3.28 -12.04
N THR A 82 4.10 2.07 -12.31
CA THR A 82 3.24 1.04 -12.90
C THR A 82 2.54 0.20 -11.86
N ASP A 83 3.18 -0.29 -10.81
CA ASP A 83 2.56 -1.37 -10.03
C ASP A 83 1.50 -0.85 -9.06
N ILE A 84 1.77 0.25 -8.37
CA ILE A 84 0.78 0.85 -7.46
C ILE A 84 -0.31 1.59 -8.21
N MET A 85 0.03 2.29 -9.31
CA MET A 85 -0.99 2.92 -10.16
C MET A 85 -1.80 1.90 -10.92
N ASN A 86 -1.26 0.73 -11.29
CA ASN A 86 -2.07 -0.33 -11.92
C ASN A 86 -3.06 -0.91 -10.91
N VAL A 87 -2.67 -1.12 -9.65
CA VAL A 87 -3.59 -1.58 -8.60
C VAL A 87 -4.64 -0.51 -8.27
N LEU A 88 -4.23 0.75 -8.14
CA LEU A 88 -5.15 1.87 -7.94
C LEU A 88 -6.07 2.05 -9.14
N ARG A 89 -5.55 1.89 -10.36
CA ARG A 89 -6.31 1.97 -11.61
C ARG A 89 -7.31 0.82 -11.72
N ILE A 90 -6.94 -0.42 -11.38
CA ILE A 90 -7.91 -1.54 -11.34
C ILE A 90 -9.04 -1.24 -10.34
N SER A 91 -8.68 -0.68 -9.18
CA SER A 91 -9.67 -0.31 -8.16
C SER A 91 -10.55 0.84 -8.62
N PHE A 92 -9.97 1.84 -9.30
CA PHE A 92 -10.65 2.99 -9.88
C PHE A 92 -11.53 2.61 -11.06
N ASP A 93 -11.06 1.78 -11.98
CA ASP A 93 -11.79 1.32 -13.16
C ASP A 93 -13.04 0.51 -12.76
N GLY A 94 -12.99 -0.18 -11.62
CA GLY A 94 -14.10 -0.92 -11.03
C GLY A 94 -15.17 -0.09 -10.33
N LEU A 95 -14.99 1.23 -10.21
CA LEU A 95 -15.99 2.15 -9.66
C LEU A 95 -17.07 2.49 -10.70
N GLU A 96 -18.28 2.79 -10.23
CA GLU A 96 -19.32 3.39 -11.07
C GLU A 96 -18.93 4.82 -11.47
N ASP A 97 -19.48 5.36 -12.55
CA ASP A 97 -19.05 6.67 -13.10
C ASP A 97 -19.16 7.80 -12.06
N THR A 98 -20.24 7.81 -11.27
CA THR A 98 -20.42 8.78 -10.18
C THR A 98 -19.34 8.65 -9.09
N GLU A 99 -18.90 7.43 -8.79
CA GLU A 99 -17.87 7.17 -7.78
C GLU A 99 -16.47 7.55 -8.28
N LYS A 100 -16.22 7.39 -9.59
CA LYS A 100 -14.99 7.87 -10.25
C LYS A 100 -14.88 9.39 -10.19
N ASP A 101 -15.97 10.09 -10.49
CA ASP A 101 -16.03 11.55 -10.42
C ASP A 101 -15.76 12.03 -8.98
N ILE A 102 -16.38 11.39 -7.98
CA ILE A 102 -16.13 11.69 -6.56
C ILE A 102 -14.65 11.41 -6.19
N PHE A 103 -14.07 10.30 -6.65
CA PHE A 103 -12.67 9.98 -6.38
C PHE A 103 -11.71 11.01 -6.99
N LEU A 104 -11.98 11.44 -8.22
CA LEU A 104 -11.18 12.47 -8.91
C LEU A 104 -11.32 13.83 -8.23
N ASP A 105 -12.53 14.23 -7.83
CA ASP A 105 -12.76 15.44 -7.06
C ASP A 105 -11.97 15.42 -5.74
N ILE A 106 -12.08 14.33 -4.97
CA ILE A 106 -11.28 14.10 -3.75
C ILE A 106 -9.78 14.25 -4.06
N ALA A 107 -9.27 13.55 -5.07
CA ALA A 107 -7.85 13.62 -5.42
C ALA A 107 -7.41 15.05 -5.78
N CYS A 108 -8.23 15.78 -6.53
CA CYS A 108 -7.97 17.16 -6.92
C CYS A 108 -7.99 18.13 -5.73
N PHE A 109 -8.91 17.94 -4.77
CA PHE A 109 -9.00 18.78 -3.57
C PHE A 109 -7.92 18.47 -2.52
N PHE A 110 -7.39 17.25 -2.47
CA PHE A 110 -6.35 16.83 -1.52
C PHE A 110 -4.93 16.88 -2.08
N HIS A 111 -4.70 17.53 -3.21
CA HIS A 111 -3.35 17.87 -3.67
C HIS A 111 -2.72 18.94 -2.74
N GLY A 112 -2.04 18.44 -1.69
CA GLY A 112 -1.17 19.18 -0.78
C GLY A 112 -0.16 18.27 -0.11
#